data_AF-A0A8K0CQ72-F1
#
_entry.id   AF-A0A8K0CQ72-F1
#
_cell.length_a   1.000
_cell.length_b   1.000
_cell.length_c   1.000
_cell.angle_alpha   90.00
_cell.angle_beta   90.00
_cell.angle_gamma   90.00
#
_symmetry.space_group_name_H-M   'P 1'
#
loop_
_entity.id
_entity.type
_entity.pdbx_description
1 polymer ?
#
loop_
_entity_poly.entity_id
_entity_poly.type
_entity_poly.pdbx_seq_one_letter_code
_entity_poly.pdbx_strand_id
1 'polypeptide(L)'
;MLDGSTNNILSKRNATQNCFICDASPKKMNLKSVAEKPVNYENLRYGLSSLQSWQVRGPEKKALFEDRKKHIQAEFKAQMGLVVDKPKPGYESTNDGNTARRFFNNLELLQLPASIKN
;
A
#
# COMPACT_ATOMS: atom_id res chain seq x y z
N MET A 1 1.95 -0.67 3.94
CA MET A 1 0.89 -0.63 2.90
C MET A 1 1.59 -0.36 1.59
N LEU A 2 1.61 -1.33 0.68
CA LEU A 2 2.18 -1.15 -0.64
C LEU A 2 1.10 -0.58 -1.55
N ASP A 3 1.49 0.40 -2.37
CA ASP A 3 0.59 1.01 -3.35
C ASP A 3 0.18 -0.02 -4.42
N GLY A 4 -0.99 0.18 -5.05
CA GLY A 4 -1.49 -0.70 -6.11
C GLY A 4 -0.52 -0.83 -7.29
N SER A 5 0.22 0.24 -7.63
CA SER A 5 1.25 0.20 -8.66
C SER A 5 2.45 -0.64 -8.24
N THR A 6 2.89 -0.52 -6.99
CA THR A 6 3.99 -1.31 -6.41
C THR A 6 3.62 -2.79 -6.37
N ASN A 7 2.38 -3.12 -6.00
CA ASN A 7 1.88 -4.49 -6.01
C ASN A 7 1.84 -5.11 -7.41
N ASN A 8 1.55 -4.33 -8.45
CA ASN A 8 1.57 -4.81 -9.83
C ASN A 8 2.98 -5.12 -10.32
N ILE A 9 3.99 -4.33 -9.93
CA ILE A 9 5.39 -4.62 -10.23
C ILE A 9 5.86 -5.89 -9.52
N LEU A 10 5.57 -6.00 -8.21
CA LEU A 10 5.98 -7.15 -7.39
C LEU A 10 5.32 -8.46 -7.84
N SER A 11 4.06 -8.39 -8.28
CA SER A 11 3.33 -9.53 -8.84
C SER A 11 3.61 -9.79 -10.33
N LYS A 12 4.61 -9.09 -10.92
CA LYS A 12 5.03 -9.24 -12.32
C LYS A 12 3.88 -9.13 -13.32
N ARG A 13 2.98 -8.17 -13.10
CA ARG A 13 1.84 -7.93 -13.99
C ARG A 13 2.22 -7.00 -15.13
N ASN A 14 1.76 -7.34 -16.34
CA ASN A 14 2.01 -6.56 -17.56
C ASN A 14 1.16 -5.28 -17.64
N ALA A 15 0.04 -5.21 -16.92
CA ALA A 15 -0.87 -4.09 -16.94
C ALA A 15 -1.14 -3.56 -15.52
N THR A 16 -0.87 -2.28 -15.30
CA THR A 16 -1.13 -1.56 -14.05
C THR A 16 -2.62 -1.46 -13.70
N GLN A 17 -3.49 -1.73 -14.68
CA GLN A 17 -4.95 -1.67 -14.54
C GLN A 17 -5.58 -3.02 -14.17
N ASN A 18 -4.81 -4.12 -14.20
CA ASN A 18 -5.30 -5.43 -13.80
C ASN A 18 -5.21 -5.60 -12.28
N CYS A 19 -6.15 -6.34 -11.70
CA CYS A 19 -6.10 -6.68 -10.27
C CYS A 19 -4.93 -7.62 -9.96
N PHE A 20 -4.05 -7.26 -9.03
CA PHE A 20 -2.93 -8.13 -8.63
C PHE A 20 -3.39 -9.44 -7.95
N ILE A 21 -4.58 -9.47 -7.34
CA ILE A 21 -5.13 -10.63 -6.62
C ILE A 21 -5.70 -11.67 -7.59
N CYS A 22 -6.58 -11.25 -8.51
CA CYS A 22 -7.36 -12.16 -9.38
C CYS A 22 -7.14 -11.94 -10.88
N ASP A 23 -6.26 -11.00 -11.27
CA ASP A 23 -5.98 -10.65 -12.67
C ASP A 23 -7.21 -10.24 -13.49
N ALA A 24 -8.23 -9.71 -12.84
CA ALA A 24 -9.35 -9.09 -13.54
C ALA A 24 -8.89 -7.80 -14.22
N SER A 25 -9.14 -7.67 -15.52
CA SER A 25 -8.99 -6.41 -16.24
C SER A 25 -10.16 -5.47 -15.92
N PRO A 26 -10.05 -4.15 -16.17
CA PRO A 26 -11.10 -3.18 -15.83
C PRO A 26 -12.49 -3.55 -16.39
N LYS A 27 -12.53 -4.08 -17.63
CA LYS A 27 -13.77 -4.53 -18.28
C LYS A 27 -14.45 -5.71 -17.56
N LYS A 28 -13.65 -6.53 -16.87
CA LYS A 28 -14.10 -7.73 -16.14
C LYS A 28 -14.20 -7.50 -14.64
N MET A 29 -14.03 -6.27 -14.16
CA MET A 29 -14.02 -5.92 -12.75
C MET A 29 -15.45 -5.64 -12.24
N ASN A 30 -16.36 -6.60 -12.44
CA ASN A 30 -17.72 -6.59 -11.92
C ASN A 30 -17.93 -7.76 -10.94
N LEU A 31 -18.95 -7.66 -10.08
CA LEU A 31 -19.15 -8.61 -8.98
C LEU A 31 -19.25 -10.07 -9.45
N LYS A 32 -20.00 -10.30 -10.54
CA LYS A 32 -20.22 -11.64 -11.10
C LYS A 32 -18.93 -12.25 -11.66
N SER A 33 -18.21 -11.52 -12.52
CA SER A 33 -17.02 -12.09 -13.16
C SER A 33 -15.83 -12.18 -12.21
N VAL A 34 -15.75 -11.33 -11.19
CA VAL A 34 -14.66 -11.38 -10.20
C VAL A 34 -14.87 -12.52 -9.20
N ALA A 35 -16.11 -12.82 -8.82
CA ALA A 35 -16.43 -13.91 -7.89
C ALA A 35 -16.01 -15.30 -8.41
N GLU A 36 -16.04 -15.48 -9.73
CA GLU A 36 -15.66 -16.72 -10.40
C GLU A 36 -14.14 -16.84 -10.65
N LYS A 37 -13.37 -15.77 -10.41
CA LYS A 37 -11.92 -15.78 -10.68
C LYS A 37 -11.12 -16.42 -9.55
N PRO A 38 -10.08 -17.21 -9.87
CA PRO A 38 -9.18 -17.76 -8.87
C PRO A 38 -8.38 -16.65 -8.19
N VAL A 39 -8.24 -16.76 -6.87
CA VAL A 39 -7.42 -15.88 -6.05
C VAL A 39 -5.98 -16.38 -6.08
N ASN A 40 -5.04 -15.50 -6.39
CA ASN A 40 -3.61 -15.80 -6.25
C ASN A 40 -3.16 -15.52 -4.81
N TYR A 41 -3.07 -16.59 -4.02
CA TYR A 41 -2.71 -16.51 -2.60
C TYR A 41 -1.28 -16.00 -2.35
N GLU A 42 -0.33 -16.24 -3.27
CA GLU A 42 1.04 -15.69 -3.16
C GLU A 42 1.04 -14.17 -3.14
N ASN A 43 0.09 -13.53 -3.84
CA ASN A 43 0.01 -12.08 -3.90
C ASN A 43 -0.65 -11.46 -2.65
N LEU A 44 -1.30 -12.27 -1.80
CA LEU A 44 -1.88 -11.79 -0.55
C LEU A 44 -0.80 -11.39 0.48
N ARG A 45 0.43 -11.93 0.34
CA ARG A 45 1.58 -11.56 1.19
C ARG A 45 1.97 -10.09 1.11
N TYR A 46 1.62 -9.43 0.00
CA TYR A 46 1.84 -8.00 -0.19
C TYR A 46 0.86 -7.12 0.60
N GLY A 47 -0.05 -7.77 1.34
CA GLY A 47 -0.90 -7.17 2.34
C GLY A 47 -2.15 -6.54 1.73
N LEU A 48 -3.32 -7.06 2.11
CA LEU A 48 -4.52 -6.24 2.15
C LEU A 48 -4.28 -5.18 3.22
N SER A 49 -4.25 -3.92 2.79
CA SER A 49 -4.47 -2.76 3.66
C SER A 49 -5.49 -3.13 4.73
N SER A 50 -5.11 -3.05 6.01
CA SER A 50 -5.99 -3.30 7.17
C SER A 50 -7.28 -2.46 7.15
N LEU A 51 -7.30 -1.41 6.34
CA LEU A 51 -8.52 -0.76 5.91
C LEU A 51 -9.02 -1.51 4.67
N GLN A 52 -9.89 -2.50 4.91
CA GLN A 52 -10.60 -3.25 3.86
C GLN A 52 -11.68 -2.40 3.16
N SER A 53 -11.44 -1.10 3.01
CA SER A 53 -12.34 -0.18 2.35
C SER A 53 -11.56 0.83 1.57
N TRP A 54 -11.88 0.94 0.28
CA TRP A 54 -11.34 1.95 -0.64
C TRP A 54 -11.60 3.40 -0.16
N GLN A 55 -12.56 3.58 0.77
CA GLN A 55 -12.83 4.86 1.42
C GLN A 55 -12.88 4.72 2.94
N VAL A 56 -12.19 5.64 3.61
CA VAL A 56 -12.29 5.85 5.04
C VAL A 56 -13.50 6.76 5.31
N ARG A 57 -14.70 6.18 5.33
CA ARG A 57 -15.94 6.88 5.70
C ARG A 57 -16.29 6.63 7.16
N GLY A 58 -16.86 7.64 7.80
CA GLY A 58 -17.28 7.59 9.21
C GLY A 58 -16.17 8.04 10.18
N PRO A 59 -16.56 8.59 11.35
CA PRO A 59 -15.61 9.17 12.31
C PRO A 59 -14.65 8.13 12.91
N GLU A 60 -15.15 6.92 13.21
CA GLU A 60 -14.37 5.84 13.82
C GLU A 60 -13.23 5.34 12.92
N LYS A 61 -13.53 5.04 11.65
CA LYS A 61 -12.52 4.59 10.68
C LYS A 61 -11.49 5.68 10.37
N LYS A 62 -11.91 6.95 10.40
CA LYS A 62 -11.00 8.10 10.24
C LYS A 62 -10.01 8.18 11.39
N ALA A 63 -10.46 8.04 12.64
CA ALA A 63 -9.58 8.02 13.79
C ALA A 63 -8.55 6.88 13.69
N LEU A 64 -8.99 5.66 13.39
CA LEU A 64 -8.11 4.50 13.21
C LEU A 64 -7.06 4.73 12.11
N PHE A 65 -7.47 5.34 10.98
CA PHE A 65 -6.57 5.66 9.88
C PHE A 65 -5.53 6.71 10.30
N GLU A 66 -5.96 7.79 10.95
CA GLU A 66 -5.06 8.86 11.39
C GLU A 66 -4.04 8.35 12.42
N ASP A 67 -4.44 7.51 13.37
CA ASP A 67 -3.54 6.93 14.36
C ASP A 67 -2.51 6.02 13.71
N ARG A 68 -2.96 5.16 12.78
CA ARG A 68 -2.06 4.28 12.02
C ARG A 68 -1.12 5.08 11.12
N LYS A 69 -1.60 6.15 10.48
CA LYS A 69 -0.81 7.05 9.64
C LYS A 69 0.28 7.72 10.48
N LYS A 70 -0.06 8.28 11.64
CA LYS A 70 0.91 8.88 12.57
C LYS A 70 1.96 7.89 13.03
N HIS A 71 1.55 6.66 13.37
CA HIS A 71 2.46 5.60 13.80
C HIS A 71 3.48 5.27 12.70
N ILE A 72 3.01 5.01 11.47
CA ILE A 72 3.88 4.72 10.32
C ILE A 72 4.82 5.90 10.04
N GLN A 73 4.32 7.14 10.06
CA GLN A 73 5.16 8.32 9.87
C GLN A 73 6.26 8.45 10.93
N ALA A 74 5.96 8.09 12.19
CA ALA A 74 6.93 8.10 13.27
C ALA A 74 7.99 7.02 13.09
N GLU A 75 7.60 5.80 12.71
CA GLU A 75 8.54 4.69 12.45
C GLU A 75 9.49 5.01 11.29
N PHE A 76 8.98 5.55 10.18
CA PHE A 76 9.83 5.96 9.05
C PHE A 76 10.83 7.04 9.43
N LYS A 77 10.44 7.98 10.28
CA LYS A 77 11.35 9.02 10.79
C LYS A 77 12.38 8.43 11.74
N ALA A 78 11.99 7.50 12.62
CA ALA A 78 12.88 6.90 13.61
C ALA A 78 13.90 5.94 12.96
N GLN A 79 13.45 5.06 12.07
CA GLN A 79 14.28 4.02 11.48
C GLN A 79 15.08 4.50 10.27
N MET A 80 14.51 5.37 9.43
CA MET A 80 15.11 5.78 8.17
C MET A 80 15.43 7.27 8.07
N GLY A 81 15.08 8.06 9.09
CA GLY A 81 15.24 9.52 9.05
C GLY A 81 14.37 10.18 7.97
N LEU A 82 13.31 9.51 7.51
CA LEU A 82 12.45 9.97 6.42
C LEU A 82 11.15 10.57 6.95
N VAL A 83 10.80 11.75 6.45
CA VAL A 83 9.50 12.38 6.70
C VAL A 83 8.60 12.09 5.50
N VAL A 84 7.63 11.20 5.67
CA VAL A 84 6.74 10.72 4.61
C VAL A 84 5.32 11.26 4.75
N ASP A 85 4.61 11.39 3.62
CA ASP A 85 3.19 11.74 3.54
C ASP A 85 2.81 13.05 4.27
N LYS A 86 3.68 14.06 4.16
CA LYS A 86 3.37 15.43 4.59
C LYS A 86 3.25 16.37 3.38
N PRO A 87 2.22 17.22 3.33
CA PRO A 87 2.11 18.24 2.29
C PRO A 87 3.26 19.25 2.39
N LYS A 88 3.80 19.68 1.26
CA LYS A 88 4.86 20.69 1.16
C LYS A 88 4.29 21.95 0.47
N PRO A 89 4.57 23.17 0.95
CA PRO A 89 4.14 24.38 0.25
C PRO A 89 4.77 24.42 -1.16
N GLY A 90 3.94 24.56 -2.20
CA GLY A 90 4.38 24.60 -3.60
C GLY A 90 4.73 23.24 -4.23
N TYR A 91 4.55 22.12 -3.51
CA TYR A 91 4.78 20.75 -4.00
C TYR A 91 3.66 19.81 -3.54
N GLU A 92 3.55 18.63 -4.14
CA GLU A 92 2.48 17.68 -3.86
C GLU A 92 2.61 17.03 -2.45
N SER A 93 3.75 16.39 -2.15
CA SER A 93 4.02 15.86 -0.80
C SER A 93 5.52 15.62 -0.56
N THR A 94 5.89 15.23 0.67
CA THR A 94 7.25 14.78 1.00
C THR A 94 7.63 13.43 0.36
N ASN A 95 6.71 12.74 -0.31
CA ASN A 95 6.99 11.49 -1.03
C ASN A 95 7.54 11.77 -2.44
N ASP A 96 8.62 12.55 -2.52
CA ASP A 96 9.29 12.90 -3.76
C ASP A 96 10.34 11.85 -4.19
N GLY A 97 10.96 12.07 -5.34
CA GLY A 97 11.97 11.15 -5.88
C GLY A 97 13.19 10.97 -4.98
N ASN A 98 13.51 11.92 -4.09
CA ASN A 98 14.59 11.75 -3.12
C ASN A 98 14.17 10.80 -1.99
N THR A 99 12.93 10.96 -1.49
CA THR A 99 12.33 10.03 -0.53
C THR A 99 12.28 8.61 -1.10
N ALA A 100 11.86 8.45 -2.37
CA ALA A 100 11.85 7.15 -3.04
C ALA A 100 13.25 6.52 -3.14
N ARG A 101 14.28 7.28 -3.56
CA ARG A 101 15.66 6.77 -3.66
C ARG A 101 16.20 6.31 -2.31
N ARG A 102 15.99 7.08 -1.24
CA ARG A 102 16.43 6.70 0.11
C ARG A 102 15.65 5.48 0.64
N PHE A 103 14.37 5.41 0.32
CA PHE A 103 13.51 4.29 0.68
C PHE A 103 13.95 2.98 0.03
N PHE A 104 14.23 2.97 -1.28
CA PHE A 104 14.61 1.76 -2.01
C PHE A 104 16.08 1.34 -1.81
N ASN A 105 16.93 2.22 -1.27
CA ASN A 105 18.32 1.87 -0.93
C ASN A 105 18.44 0.93 0.29
N ASN A 106 17.45 0.88 1.18
CA ASN A 106 17.42 0.00 2.34
C ASN A 106 16.17 -0.88 2.34
N LEU A 107 16.06 -1.75 1.33
CA LEU A 107 14.91 -2.62 1.14
C LEU A 107 14.70 -3.62 2.30
N GLU A 108 15.73 -3.92 3.09
CA GLU A 108 15.63 -4.81 4.25
C GLU A 108 14.80 -4.21 5.41
N LEU A 109 14.75 -2.87 5.52
CA LEU A 109 13.97 -2.17 6.56
C LEU A 109 12.46 -2.15 6.27
N LEU A 110 12.05 -2.59 5.07
CA LEU A 110 10.63 -2.73 4.69
C LEU A 110 9.97 -3.99 5.24
N GLN A 111 10.73 -4.86 5.89
CA GLN A 111 10.15 -5.91 6.72
C GLN A 111 9.46 -5.24 7.90
N LEU A 112 8.18 -4.90 7.70
CA LEU A 112 7.27 -4.51 8.78
C LEU A 112 7.48 -5.47 9.95
N PRO A 113 7.46 -4.95 11.20
CA PRO A 113 7.81 -5.74 12.37
C PRO A 113 7.08 -7.08 12.35
N ALA A 114 7.83 -8.15 12.60
CA ALA A 114 7.37 -9.53 12.59
C ALA A 114 6.21 -9.82 13.58
N SER A 115 5.71 -8.83 14.32
CA SER A 115 4.54 -8.90 15.21
C SER A 115 3.18 -9.08 14.52
N ILE A 116 3.12 -9.15 13.18
CA ILE A 116 1.89 -9.50 12.43
C ILE A 116 2.05 -10.89 11.78
N LYS A 117 2.78 -11.78 12.45
CA LYS A 117 2.79 -13.22 12.17
C LYS A 117 2.29 -13.93 13.43
N ASN A 118 0.98 -13.89 13.66
CA ASN A 118 0.21 -14.83 14.49
C ASN A 118 -1.26 -14.70 14.11
#